data_AF-A0A5N6NFK9-F1
#
_entry.id   AF-A0A5N6NFK9-F1
#
_cell.length_a   1.000
_cell.length_b   1.000
_cell.length_c   1.000
_cell.angle_alpha   90.00
_cell.angle_beta   90.00
_cell.angle_gamma   90.00
#
_symmetry.space_group_name_H-M   'P 1'
#
loop_
_entity.id
_entity.type
_entity.pdbx_description
1 polymer ?
#
loop_
_entity_poly.entity_id
_entity_poly.type
_entity_poly.pdbx_seq_one_letter_code
_entity_poly.pdbx_strand_id
1 'polypeptide(L)'
;MVLDTGSELSWLRCRKTPTTPLWFDSLRSKSYTPVPCTSPTCRIRTRDFTVPVSCDRNKLCHAIVSYADATSVEGNLAYDVFRFTNSDVPRIVFGCMDSGSSSNQDEDSKTTGLLDSGTQFTFLLGPVYTALKNEFIKQTRSVLRVFEDPDFVFQGAMDLCYRIDRTRVGLPVLPSVTMMFRGAQMSITGDRLLVQVPGLIKGNDQIHCFTFGNSDLLGIEAYVIGHHHQQNMWMEFDIANSRVGLAEVRCDLASQKLGMGR
;
A
#
# COMPACT_ATOMS: atom_id res chain seq x y z
N MET A 1 0.24 10.10 6.57
CA MET A 1 1.45 9.64 5.88
C MET A 1 1.59 8.15 6.10
N VAL A 2 1.64 7.39 5.02
CA VAL A 2 1.95 5.94 5.02
C VAL A 2 3.41 5.81 4.49
N LEU A 3 3.85 4.74 3.80
CA LEU A 3 5.19 4.69 3.15
C LEU A 3 5.27 4.11 1.71
N ASP A 4 5.26 5.02 0.72
CA ASP A 4 5.75 4.93 -0.69
C ASP A 4 6.83 3.90 -1.04
N THR A 5 6.53 2.87 -1.82
CA THR A 5 7.59 2.14 -2.57
C THR A 5 7.27 1.88 -4.04
N GLY A 6 6.02 2.05 -4.48
CA GLY A 6 5.56 1.94 -5.87
C GLY A 6 5.19 3.27 -6.55
N SER A 7 4.96 4.36 -5.81
CA SER A 7 4.59 5.68 -6.35
C SER A 7 5.79 6.63 -6.46
N GLU A 8 5.77 7.48 -7.50
CA GLU A 8 6.85 8.45 -7.80
C GLU A 8 6.70 9.83 -7.12
N LEU A 9 5.53 10.13 -6.54
CA LEU A 9 5.25 11.45 -5.95
C LEU A 9 4.69 11.34 -4.53
N SER A 10 5.47 11.80 -3.56
CA SER A 10 4.99 12.15 -2.22
C SER A 10 3.98 13.29 -2.29
N TRP A 11 2.83 13.16 -1.63
CA TRP A 11 1.85 14.23 -1.58
C TRP A 11 1.10 14.34 -0.25
N LEU A 12 0.63 15.56 0.03
CA LEU A 12 -0.19 15.90 1.19
C LEU A 12 -1.53 16.42 0.71
N ARG A 13 -2.61 16.07 1.40
CA ARG A 13 -3.90 16.72 1.16
C ARG A 13 -3.83 18.15 1.69
N CYS A 14 -4.08 19.10 0.79
CA CYS A 14 -3.95 20.51 1.07
C CYS A 14 -5.30 21.15 1.37
N ARG A 15 -5.28 22.12 2.29
CA ARG A 15 -6.46 22.80 2.80
C ARG A 15 -6.71 24.13 2.10
N LYS A 16 -7.97 24.41 1.76
CA LYS A 16 -8.44 25.76 1.38
C LYS A 16 -9.42 26.38 2.40
N THR A 17 -10.01 25.61 3.31
CA THR A 17 -10.96 26.09 4.35
C THR A 17 -10.86 25.32 5.68
N PRO A 18 -11.24 25.90 6.85
CA PRO A 18 -10.59 25.53 8.12
C PRO A 18 -11.16 24.36 8.95
N THR A 19 -12.04 23.52 8.41
CA THR A 19 -12.99 22.71 9.23
C THR A 19 -12.52 21.34 9.70
N THR A 20 -11.36 20.84 9.29
CA THR A 20 -10.81 19.53 9.74
C THR A 20 -9.32 19.62 10.13
N PRO A 21 -8.85 18.79 11.09
CA PRO A 21 -7.52 18.94 11.70
C PRO A 21 -6.38 18.16 11.01
N LEU A 22 -6.68 17.38 9.96
CA LEU A 22 -5.77 16.39 9.37
C LEU A 22 -5.08 16.85 8.07
N TRP A 23 -5.21 18.11 7.67
CA TRP A 23 -4.73 18.58 6.36
C TRP A 23 -3.56 19.54 6.47
N PHE A 24 -2.70 19.56 5.45
CA PHE A 24 -1.61 20.53 5.36
C PHE A 24 -2.17 21.91 5.02
N ASP A 25 -1.88 22.88 5.88
CA ASP A 25 -2.33 24.27 5.73
C ASP A 25 -1.23 25.12 5.07
N SER A 26 -1.26 25.17 3.75
CA SER A 26 -0.32 25.94 2.94
C SER A 26 -0.31 27.43 3.24
N LEU A 27 -1.41 27.99 3.78
CA LEU A 27 -1.49 29.39 4.20
C LEU A 27 -0.75 29.68 5.51
N ARG A 28 -0.43 28.65 6.31
CA ARG A 28 0.32 28.78 7.57
C ARG A 28 1.81 28.51 7.42
N SER A 29 2.22 27.79 6.37
CA SER A 29 3.64 27.61 6.07
C SER A 29 4.22 28.87 5.43
N LYS A 30 5.27 29.43 6.05
CA LYS A 30 5.99 30.61 5.51
C LYS A 30 6.96 30.25 4.39
N SER A 31 7.26 28.96 4.22
CA SER A 31 8.20 28.42 3.22
C SER A 31 7.50 27.73 2.05
N TYR A 32 6.20 27.49 2.15
CA TYR A 32 5.38 26.97 1.06
C TYR A 32 5.45 27.88 -0.17
N THR A 33 5.81 27.31 -1.31
CA THR A 33 5.87 28.00 -2.60
C THR A 33 5.25 27.12 -3.69
N PRO A 34 4.14 27.52 -4.35
CA PRO A 34 3.55 26.72 -5.42
C PRO A 34 4.48 26.68 -6.64
N VAL A 35 4.51 25.55 -7.36
CA VAL A 35 5.34 25.39 -8.57
C VAL A 35 4.63 26.04 -9.77
N PRO A 36 5.20 27.06 -10.44
CA PRO A 36 4.61 27.62 -11.66
C PRO A 36 4.83 26.70 -12.88
N CYS A 37 3.95 26.75 -13.89
CA CYS A 37 4.09 25.96 -15.12
C CYS A 37 5.40 26.22 -15.90
N THR A 38 6.02 27.38 -15.70
CA THR A 38 7.31 27.74 -16.31
C THR A 38 8.50 27.11 -15.60
N SER A 39 8.30 26.51 -14.42
CA SER A 39 9.36 25.83 -13.67
C SER A 39 9.90 24.63 -14.45
N PRO A 40 11.24 24.38 -14.44
CA PRO A 40 11.81 23.17 -15.01
C PRO A 40 11.16 21.89 -14.47
N THR A 41 10.79 21.87 -13.18
CA THR A 41 10.07 20.76 -12.52
C THR A 41 8.70 20.45 -13.14
N CYS A 42 8.08 21.40 -13.84
CA CYS A 42 6.83 21.19 -14.57
C CYS A 42 7.01 20.78 -16.05
N ARG A 43 8.26 20.59 -16.49
CA ARG A 43 8.62 20.36 -17.90
C ARG A 43 9.60 19.21 -18.10
N ILE A 44 10.49 19.00 -17.13
CA ILE A 44 11.49 17.93 -17.13
C ILE A 44 10.87 16.71 -16.46
N ARG A 45 10.54 15.69 -17.26
CA ARG A 45 10.41 14.33 -16.74
C ARG A 45 11.81 13.83 -16.41
N THR A 46 12.05 13.44 -15.17
CA THR A 46 13.29 12.74 -14.78
C THR A 46 13.02 11.23 -14.76
N ARG A 47 14.06 10.42 -14.60
CA ARG A 47 13.89 8.97 -14.40
C ARG A 47 13.07 8.66 -13.13
N ASP A 48 13.16 9.54 -12.15
CA ASP A 48 12.59 9.37 -10.81
C ASP A 48 11.33 10.23 -10.61
N PHE A 49 10.86 10.90 -11.67
CA PHE A 49 9.67 11.75 -11.68
C PHE A 49 9.08 11.79 -13.10
N THR A 50 8.27 10.77 -13.41
CA THR A 50 7.61 10.58 -14.72
C THR A 50 6.12 10.99 -14.71
N VAL A 51 5.54 11.19 -13.51
CA VAL A 51 4.16 11.67 -13.26
C VAL A 51 3.70 12.70 -14.30
N PRO A 52 2.53 12.50 -14.94
CA PRO A 52 2.04 13.41 -15.96
C PRO A 52 1.61 14.74 -15.33
N VAL A 53 2.44 15.77 -15.53
CA VAL A 53 2.14 17.14 -15.15
C VAL A 53 1.50 17.93 -16.30
N SER A 54 0.62 18.87 -15.96
CA SER A 54 -0.02 19.80 -16.89
C SER A 54 -0.06 21.22 -16.31
N CYS A 55 -0.54 22.20 -17.08
CA CYS A 55 -0.64 23.58 -16.62
C CYS A 55 -2.09 23.92 -16.28
N ASP A 56 -2.34 24.31 -15.04
CA ASP A 56 -3.68 24.70 -14.59
C ASP A 56 -4.08 26.11 -15.07
N ARG A 57 -5.33 26.51 -14.80
CA ARG A 57 -5.86 27.83 -15.19
C ARG A 57 -5.16 29.00 -14.47
N ASN A 58 -4.56 28.75 -13.31
CA ASN A 58 -3.80 29.71 -12.51
C ASN A 58 -2.31 29.77 -12.90
N LYS A 59 -1.88 29.02 -13.92
CA LYS A 59 -0.48 28.86 -14.36
C LYS A 59 0.41 28.17 -13.33
N LEU A 60 -0.18 27.30 -12.51
CA LEU A 60 0.47 26.39 -11.58
C LEU A 60 0.64 24.99 -12.18
N CYS A 61 1.64 24.28 -11.70
CA CYS A 61 1.96 22.94 -12.17
C CYS A 61 0.99 21.92 -11.58
N HIS A 62 0.02 21.50 -12.38
CA HIS A 62 -0.96 20.49 -12.02
C HIS A 62 -0.34 19.09 -12.13
N ALA A 63 -0.70 18.20 -11.21
CA ALA A 63 -0.33 16.79 -11.24
C ALA A 63 -1.56 15.93 -10.93
N ILE A 64 -1.67 14.79 -11.61
CA ILE A 64 -2.63 13.73 -11.30
C ILE A 64 -1.81 12.48 -10.99
N VAL A 65 -2.09 11.83 -9.87
CA VAL A 65 -1.52 10.54 -9.50
C VAL A 65 -2.67 9.53 -9.48
N SER A 66 -2.55 8.49 -10.32
CA SER A 66 -3.47 7.37 -10.38
C SER A 66 -2.81 6.13 -9.79
N TYR A 67 -3.58 5.34 -9.05
CA TYR A 67 -3.10 4.13 -8.38
C TYR A 67 -3.59 2.88 -9.11
N ALA A 68 -3.03 1.74 -8.72
CA ALA A 68 -3.42 0.45 -9.26
C ALA A 68 -4.90 0.13 -8.92
N ASP A 69 -5.39 0.49 -7.72
CA ASP A 69 -6.78 0.29 -7.28
C ASP A 69 -7.82 1.18 -8.00
N ALA A 70 -7.45 1.79 -9.13
CA ALA A 70 -8.23 2.73 -9.92
C ALA A 70 -8.65 4.02 -9.18
N THR A 71 -8.15 4.28 -7.97
CA THR A 71 -8.28 5.59 -7.34
C THR A 71 -7.34 6.61 -7.97
N SER A 72 -7.67 7.90 -7.85
CA SER A 72 -6.77 8.97 -8.28
C SER A 72 -6.87 10.19 -7.37
N VAL A 73 -5.79 10.98 -7.34
CA VAL A 73 -5.73 12.26 -6.63
C VAL A 73 -5.13 13.32 -7.53
N GLU A 74 -5.60 14.56 -7.39
CA GLU A 74 -5.19 15.68 -8.22
C GLU A 74 -4.97 16.95 -7.40
N GLY A 75 -4.13 17.83 -7.94
CA GLY A 75 -3.81 19.11 -7.34
C GLY A 75 -2.56 19.71 -7.96
N ASN A 76 -1.85 20.53 -7.20
CA ASN A 76 -0.70 21.28 -7.72
C ASN A 76 0.59 20.86 -7.02
N LEU A 77 1.70 20.84 -7.75
CA LEU A 77 3.02 20.68 -7.14
C LEU A 77 3.38 21.93 -6.34
N ALA A 78 4.03 21.72 -5.19
CA ALA A 78 4.55 22.76 -4.33
C ALA A 78 5.95 22.42 -3.83
N TYR A 79 6.68 23.45 -3.42
CA TYR A 79 7.90 23.34 -2.63
C TYR A 79 7.62 23.69 -1.17
N ASP A 80 8.24 22.97 -0.25
CA ASP A 80 8.39 23.43 1.14
C ASP A 80 9.73 22.94 1.74
N VAL A 81 9.95 23.19 3.03
CA VAL A 81 11.08 22.71 3.83
C VAL A 81 10.62 21.48 4.63
N PHE A 82 11.30 20.35 4.46
CA PHE A 82 11.14 19.22 5.38
C PHE A 82 12.28 19.28 6.39
N ARG A 83 11.94 19.17 7.68
CA ARG A 83 12.90 19.21 8.79
C ARG A 83 13.13 17.80 9.34
N PHE A 84 14.37 17.34 9.25
CA PHE A 84 14.87 16.23 10.05
C PHE A 84 15.35 16.77 11.41
N THR A 85 15.56 15.87 12.38
CA THR A 85 15.91 16.22 13.78
C THR A 85 17.02 17.27 13.91
N ASN A 86 18.02 17.24 13.02
CA ASN A 86 19.19 18.12 13.07
C ASN A 86 19.41 18.95 11.78
N SER A 87 18.50 18.90 10.79
CA SER A 87 18.73 19.56 9.49
C SER A 87 17.44 19.88 8.73
N ASP A 88 17.45 21.03 8.05
CA ASP A 88 16.41 21.44 7.12
C ASP A 88 16.80 21.07 5.70
N VAL A 89 15.87 20.44 4.95
CA VAL A 89 16.01 20.22 3.51
C VAL A 89 15.05 21.15 2.79
N PRO A 90 15.52 22.30 2.28
CA PRO A 90 14.67 23.29 1.63
C PRO A 90 14.36 22.91 0.18
N ARG A 91 13.16 23.30 -0.28
CA ARG A 91 12.67 23.12 -1.66
C ARG A 91 12.50 21.65 -2.06
N ILE A 92 12.03 20.81 -1.14
CA ILE A 92 11.48 19.50 -1.52
C ILE A 92 10.19 19.73 -2.29
N VAL A 93 10.08 19.11 -3.47
CA VAL A 93 8.84 19.08 -4.25
C VAL A 93 7.90 18.01 -3.69
N PHE A 94 6.62 18.34 -3.58
CA PHE A 94 5.56 17.42 -3.19
C PHE A 94 4.24 17.81 -3.87
N GLY A 95 3.30 16.88 -3.94
CA GLY A 95 1.96 17.14 -4.42
C GLY A 95 1.10 17.77 -3.32
N CYS A 96 0.45 18.89 -3.63
CA CYS A 96 -0.50 19.57 -2.76
C CYS A 96 -1.90 19.29 -3.32
N MET A 97 -2.49 18.17 -2.90
CA MET A 97 -3.69 17.61 -3.53
C MET A 97 -4.96 18.26 -2.98
N ASP A 98 -5.83 18.66 -3.90
CA ASP A 98 -7.10 19.36 -3.63
C ASP A 98 -8.29 18.39 -3.68
N SER A 99 -8.27 17.45 -4.63
CA SER A 99 -9.33 16.46 -4.89
C SER A 99 -8.78 15.03 -4.87
N GLY A 100 -9.66 14.08 -4.56
CA GLY A 100 -9.45 12.65 -4.77
C GLY A 100 -10.72 12.04 -5.35
N SER A 101 -10.57 10.96 -6.12
CA SER A 101 -11.66 10.14 -6.65
C SER A 101 -11.45 8.70 -6.20
N SER A 102 -12.32 8.21 -5.31
CA SER A 102 -12.40 6.80 -4.95
C SER A 102 -13.81 6.25 -5.19
N SER A 103 -13.94 4.93 -5.18
CA SER A 103 -15.23 4.24 -5.19
C SER A 103 -15.98 4.33 -3.86
N ASN A 104 -15.31 4.73 -2.77
CA ASN A 104 -15.83 4.77 -1.40
C ASN A 104 -15.71 6.17 -0.78
N GLN A 105 -16.71 7.03 -1.00
CA GLN A 105 -16.71 8.44 -0.57
C GLN A 105 -16.46 8.67 0.94
N ASP A 106 -16.72 7.68 1.80
CA ASP A 106 -16.44 7.75 3.24
C ASP A 106 -14.94 7.63 3.60
N GLU A 107 -14.12 6.98 2.77
CA GLU A 107 -12.68 6.81 2.99
C GLU A 107 -11.90 8.06 2.57
N ASP A 108 -12.38 8.79 1.55
CA ASP A 108 -11.85 10.08 1.13
C ASP A 108 -11.77 11.08 2.29
N SER A 109 -12.60 10.96 3.33
CA SER A 109 -12.60 11.87 4.48
C SER A 109 -11.42 11.67 5.46
N LYS A 110 -10.72 10.52 5.38
CA LYS A 110 -9.73 10.07 6.39
C LYS A 110 -8.29 10.05 5.87
N THR A 111 -8.08 9.97 4.56
CA THR A 111 -6.75 9.91 3.93
C THR A 111 -5.95 11.21 4.15
N THR A 112 -4.89 11.09 4.95
CA THR A 112 -4.11 12.21 5.51
C THR A 112 -2.69 12.22 4.95
N GLY A 113 -2.58 12.55 3.66
CA GLY A 113 -1.32 12.62 2.91
C GLY A 113 -0.66 11.26 2.69
N LEU A 114 -0.31 10.98 1.43
CA LEU A 114 0.20 9.69 1.00
C LEU A 114 1.66 9.78 0.55
N LEU A 115 2.31 8.75 1.05
CA LEU A 115 3.35 7.91 0.51
C LEU A 115 2.73 6.54 0.93
N ASP A 116 2.40 5.53 0.11
CA ASP A 116 1.84 4.22 0.61
C ASP A 116 2.71 2.99 0.34
N SER A 117 2.60 1.94 1.16
CA SER A 117 3.30 0.66 0.91
C SER A 117 2.61 -0.20 -0.16
N GLY A 118 2.06 0.45 -1.19
CA GLY A 118 1.45 -0.09 -2.40
C GLY A 118 0.07 -0.73 -2.26
N THR A 119 -0.15 -1.53 -1.20
CA THR A 119 -1.43 -2.16 -0.84
C THR A 119 -1.29 -2.99 0.45
N GLN A 120 -2.41 -3.44 1.03
CA GLN A 120 -2.42 -4.34 2.19
C GLN A 120 -2.02 -5.78 1.85
N PHE A 121 -2.62 -6.37 0.80
CA PHE A 121 -2.52 -7.81 0.50
C PHE A 121 -1.72 -8.09 -0.77
N THR A 122 -1.28 -9.34 -0.98
CA THR A 122 -0.55 -9.68 -2.20
C THR A 122 -1.52 -9.98 -3.33
N PHE A 123 -1.34 -9.33 -4.48
CA PHE A 123 -2.13 -9.57 -5.67
C PHE A 123 -1.30 -10.24 -6.77
N LEU A 124 -1.89 -11.24 -7.40
CA LEU A 124 -1.28 -12.04 -8.46
C LEU A 124 -2.21 -12.05 -9.67
N LEU A 125 -1.65 -12.07 -10.87
CA LEU A 125 -2.41 -12.25 -12.12
C LEU A 125 -3.30 -13.52 -12.03
N GLY A 126 -4.52 -13.45 -12.55
CA GLY A 126 -5.55 -14.48 -12.38
C GLY A 126 -5.12 -15.93 -12.61
N PRO A 127 -4.31 -16.26 -13.64
CA PRO A 127 -3.80 -17.62 -13.84
C PRO A 127 -2.91 -18.12 -12.69
N VAL A 128 -2.04 -17.25 -12.15
CA VAL A 128 -1.13 -17.59 -11.04
C VAL A 128 -1.89 -17.63 -9.72
N TYR A 129 -2.80 -16.67 -9.49
CA TYR A 129 -3.71 -16.70 -8.35
C TYR A 129 -4.50 -18.01 -8.31
N THR A 130 -5.12 -18.39 -9.43
CA THR A 130 -5.95 -19.60 -9.53
C THR A 130 -5.13 -20.87 -9.27
N ALA A 131 -3.91 -20.96 -9.80
CA ALA A 131 -3.02 -22.10 -9.54
C ALA A 131 -2.64 -22.21 -8.06
N LEU A 132 -2.25 -21.10 -7.43
CA LEU A 132 -1.90 -21.05 -6.00
C LEU A 132 -3.10 -21.37 -5.11
N LYS A 133 -4.25 -20.77 -5.40
CA LYS A 133 -5.53 -20.99 -4.70
C LYS A 133 -5.92 -22.47 -4.70
N ASN A 134 -5.89 -23.11 -5.86
CA ASN A 134 -6.28 -24.51 -6.01
C ASN A 134 -5.36 -25.47 -5.23
N GLU A 135 -4.04 -25.25 -5.24
CA GLU A 135 -3.11 -26.08 -4.48
C GLU A 135 -3.23 -25.82 -2.96
N PHE A 136 -3.46 -24.57 -2.54
CA PHE A 136 -3.69 -24.23 -1.13
C PHE A 136 -4.97 -24.88 -0.59
N ILE A 137 -6.08 -24.87 -1.34
CA ILE A 137 -7.32 -25.60 -1.01
C ILE A 137 -7.04 -27.10 -0.87
N LYS A 138 -6.32 -27.69 -1.83
CA LYS A 138 -5.99 -29.12 -1.85
C LYS A 138 -5.17 -29.54 -0.62
N GLN A 139 -4.16 -28.76 -0.23
CA GLN A 139 -3.31 -29.06 0.93
C GLN A 139 -4.01 -28.78 2.27
N THR A 140 -4.94 -27.82 2.33
CA THR A 140 -5.65 -27.45 3.57
C THR A 140 -6.95 -28.23 3.80
N ARG A 141 -7.41 -29.05 2.84
CA ARG A 141 -8.70 -29.77 2.85
C ARG A 141 -8.99 -30.61 4.12
N SER A 142 -7.96 -31.11 4.81
CA SER A 142 -8.10 -31.90 6.03
C SER A 142 -8.10 -31.08 7.33
N VAL A 143 -7.75 -29.80 7.29
CA VAL A 143 -7.53 -28.95 8.47
C VAL A 143 -8.35 -27.65 8.49
N LEU A 144 -8.84 -27.21 7.34
CA LEU A 144 -9.72 -26.05 7.17
C LEU A 144 -11.01 -26.44 6.41
N ARG A 145 -12.11 -25.77 6.73
CA ARG A 145 -13.38 -25.85 6.00
C ARG A 145 -13.58 -24.57 5.21
N VAL A 146 -13.74 -24.67 3.90
CA VAL A 146 -14.01 -23.52 3.01
C VAL A 146 -15.30 -22.82 3.43
N PHE A 147 -15.33 -21.50 3.33
CA PHE A 147 -16.53 -20.70 3.43
C PHE A 147 -17.16 -20.60 2.04
N GLU A 148 -18.18 -21.43 1.81
CA GLU A 148 -18.90 -21.52 0.54
C GLU A 148 -19.92 -20.37 0.42
N ASP A 149 -19.49 -19.26 -0.18
CA ASP A 149 -20.32 -18.08 -0.49
C ASP A 149 -19.76 -17.44 -1.78
N PRO A 150 -20.32 -17.77 -2.97
CA PRO A 150 -19.73 -17.42 -4.27
C PRO A 150 -19.79 -15.91 -4.58
N ASP A 151 -20.67 -15.18 -3.91
CA ASP A 151 -20.82 -13.73 -4.05
C ASP A 151 -19.92 -12.95 -3.07
N PHE A 152 -19.26 -13.65 -2.13
CA PHE A 152 -18.38 -13.02 -1.14
C PHE A 152 -16.93 -12.95 -1.61
N VAL A 153 -16.49 -11.74 -1.96
CA VAL A 153 -15.08 -11.45 -2.27
C VAL A 153 -14.55 -10.42 -1.28
N PHE A 154 -13.59 -10.81 -0.44
CA PHE A 154 -12.99 -9.91 0.53
C PHE A 154 -12.01 -8.94 -0.17
N GLN A 155 -12.07 -7.65 0.18
CA GLN A 155 -11.25 -6.58 -0.42
C GLN A 155 -11.29 -6.56 -1.97
N GLY A 156 -12.42 -6.95 -2.57
CA GLY A 156 -12.63 -6.97 -4.02
C GLY A 156 -11.84 -8.02 -4.81
N ALA A 157 -10.84 -8.68 -4.21
CA ALA A 157 -9.90 -9.57 -4.91
C ALA A 157 -9.71 -10.97 -4.28
N MET A 158 -10.12 -11.17 -3.02
CA MET A 158 -9.79 -12.36 -2.22
C MET A 158 -11.03 -13.25 -2.09
N ASP A 159 -11.19 -14.21 -3.01
CA ASP A 159 -12.39 -15.07 -3.12
C ASP A 159 -12.30 -16.39 -2.32
N LEU A 160 -11.12 -16.72 -1.78
CA LEU A 160 -10.90 -17.90 -0.96
C LEU A 160 -10.97 -17.55 0.53
N CYS A 161 -12.02 -18.01 1.20
CA CYS A 161 -12.16 -17.87 2.65
C CYS A 161 -12.50 -19.20 3.33
N TYR A 162 -12.31 -19.25 4.64
CA TYR A 162 -12.42 -20.42 5.50
C TYR A 162 -13.17 -20.10 6.78
N ARG A 163 -13.81 -21.13 7.33
CA ARG A 163 -14.59 -21.08 8.57
C ARG A 163 -13.73 -21.60 9.72
N ILE A 164 -13.47 -20.75 10.71
CA ILE A 164 -12.62 -21.08 11.86
C ILE A 164 -13.44 -20.89 13.13
N ASP A 165 -13.54 -21.95 13.94
CA ASP A 165 -14.30 -21.91 15.19
C ASP A 165 -13.69 -20.90 16.17
N ARG A 166 -14.53 -20.00 16.71
CA ARG A 166 -14.13 -18.91 17.62
C ARG A 166 -13.51 -19.37 18.94
N THR A 167 -13.71 -20.61 19.33
CA THR A 167 -13.11 -21.21 20.53
C THR A 167 -11.71 -21.76 20.27
N ARG A 168 -11.29 -21.87 19.01
CA ARG A 168 -9.98 -22.37 18.63
C ARG A 168 -8.89 -21.35 18.96
N VAL A 169 -7.88 -21.78 19.72
CA VAL A 169 -6.67 -20.98 19.96
C VAL A 169 -5.75 -21.09 18.75
N GLY A 170 -5.77 -20.07 17.89
CA GLY A 170 -4.91 -19.96 16.72
C GLY A 170 -5.32 -20.83 15.52
N LEU A 171 -4.52 -20.76 14.46
CA LEU A 171 -4.72 -21.51 13.22
C LEU A 171 -4.19 -22.96 13.35
N PRO A 172 -4.70 -23.92 12.54
CA PRO A 172 -4.00 -25.19 12.32
C PRO A 172 -2.61 -24.96 11.71
N VAL A 173 -1.79 -26.01 11.68
CA VAL A 173 -0.58 -26.02 10.85
C VAL A 173 -0.99 -25.87 9.38
N LEU A 174 -0.55 -24.78 8.75
CA LEU A 174 -0.81 -24.46 7.34
C LEU A 174 0.43 -24.71 6.48
N PRO A 175 0.26 -25.04 5.19
CA PRO A 175 1.39 -25.14 4.26
C PRO A 175 2.01 -23.77 4.03
N SER A 176 3.34 -23.72 3.90
CA SER A 176 4.05 -22.49 3.55
C SER A 176 3.88 -22.14 2.07
N VAL A 177 3.66 -20.85 1.79
CA VAL A 177 3.70 -20.33 0.42
C VAL A 177 5.04 -19.61 0.24
N THR A 178 5.90 -20.09 -0.65
CA THR A 178 7.23 -19.51 -0.87
C THR A 178 7.37 -18.94 -2.27
N MET A 179 7.67 -17.64 -2.37
CA MET A 179 8.05 -16.98 -3.61
C MET A 179 9.54 -17.20 -3.85
N MET A 180 9.89 -17.77 -5.01
CA MET A 180 11.27 -18.07 -5.37
C MET A 180 11.83 -16.98 -6.30
N PHE A 181 12.94 -16.36 -5.91
CA PHE A 181 13.65 -15.37 -6.70
C PHE A 181 15.06 -15.87 -7.05
N ARG A 182 15.76 -15.16 -7.94
CA ARG A 182 17.15 -15.50 -8.28
C ARG A 182 18.09 -15.15 -7.12
N GLY A 183 18.39 -16.15 -6.29
CA GLY A 183 19.30 -16.01 -5.15
C GLY A 183 18.65 -15.56 -3.83
N ALA A 184 17.32 -15.50 -3.79
CA ALA A 184 16.55 -15.19 -2.58
C ALA A 184 15.21 -15.95 -2.60
N GLN A 185 14.59 -16.11 -1.44
CA GLN A 185 13.23 -16.64 -1.31
C GLN A 185 12.48 -15.85 -0.24
N MET A 186 11.16 -15.79 -0.35
CA MET A 186 10.28 -15.15 0.62
C MET A 186 9.19 -16.15 1.02
N SER A 187 9.20 -16.59 2.27
CA SER A 187 8.28 -17.61 2.78
C SER A 187 7.18 -16.97 3.65
N ILE A 188 5.93 -17.19 3.26
CA ILE A 188 4.72 -16.78 3.97
C ILE A 188 4.19 -18.02 4.71
N THR A 189 3.96 -17.85 6.01
CA THR A 189 3.76 -18.94 6.96
C THR A 189 2.78 -18.54 8.06
N GLY A 190 2.07 -19.52 8.62
CA GLY A 190 1.24 -19.33 9.82
C GLY A 190 0.08 -18.37 9.63
N ASP A 191 -0.04 -17.41 10.54
CA ASP A 191 -1.07 -16.36 10.58
C ASP A 191 -1.04 -15.44 9.35
N ARG A 192 0.14 -15.17 8.78
CA ARG A 192 0.30 -14.37 7.54
C ARG A 192 -0.34 -14.99 6.29
N LEU A 193 -0.89 -16.21 6.36
CA LEU A 193 -1.62 -16.86 5.27
C LEU A 193 -3.14 -16.61 5.29
N LEU A 194 -3.71 -16.23 6.45
CA LEU A 194 -5.16 -16.12 6.66
C LEU A 194 -5.51 -14.90 7.52
N VAL A 195 -6.10 -13.87 6.90
CA VAL A 195 -6.59 -12.69 7.62
C VAL A 195 -8.03 -12.89 8.10
N GLN A 196 -8.33 -12.54 9.35
CA GLN A 196 -9.70 -12.56 9.86
C GLN A 196 -10.52 -11.43 9.20
N VAL A 197 -11.72 -11.73 8.71
CA VAL A 197 -12.68 -10.72 8.26
C VAL A 197 -13.35 -10.09 9.49
N PRO A 198 -13.18 -8.78 9.76
CA PRO A 198 -13.77 -8.15 10.94
C PRO A 198 -15.30 -8.18 10.89
N GLY A 199 -15.93 -8.52 12.02
CA GLY A 199 -17.40 -8.55 12.15
C GLY A 199 -18.13 -9.70 11.45
N LEU A 200 -17.51 -10.39 10.48
CA LEU A 200 -18.17 -11.48 9.75
C LEU A 200 -18.11 -12.80 10.53
N ILE A 201 -19.25 -13.16 11.11
CA ILE A 201 -19.46 -14.38 11.89
C ILE A 201 -20.59 -15.20 11.25
N LYS A 202 -20.39 -16.51 11.09
CA LYS A 202 -21.40 -17.43 10.53
C LYS A 202 -21.57 -18.61 11.48
N GLY A 203 -22.60 -18.58 12.33
CA GLY A 203 -22.76 -19.54 13.42
C GLY A 203 -21.71 -19.32 14.51
N ASN A 204 -20.97 -20.38 14.90
CA ASN A 204 -19.83 -20.26 15.81
C ASN A 204 -18.50 -19.93 15.11
N ASP A 205 -18.50 -19.79 13.78
CA ASP A 205 -17.28 -19.56 12.99
C ASP A 205 -17.01 -18.06 12.80
N GLN A 206 -15.75 -17.65 12.95
CA GLN A 206 -15.19 -16.48 12.28
C GLN A 206 -14.79 -16.85 10.85
N ILE A 207 -14.91 -15.90 9.93
CA ILE A 207 -14.44 -16.06 8.55
C ILE A 207 -13.02 -15.51 8.42
N HIS A 208 -12.13 -16.30 7.84
CA HIS A 208 -10.75 -15.90 7.54
C HIS A 208 -10.46 -16.10 6.06
N CYS A 209 -9.90 -15.10 5.38
CA CYS A 209 -9.63 -15.14 3.96
C CYS A 209 -8.14 -15.31 3.66
N PHE A 210 -7.83 -16.03 2.57
CA PHE A 210 -6.48 -16.24 2.08
C PHE A 210 -5.86 -14.91 1.68
N THR A 211 -4.65 -14.63 2.16
CA THR A 211 -3.98 -13.31 2.09
C THR A 211 -3.42 -12.94 0.70
N PHE A 212 -3.78 -13.72 -0.31
CA PHE A 212 -3.54 -13.47 -1.72
C PHE A 212 -4.87 -13.20 -2.42
N GLY A 213 -4.89 -12.27 -3.37
CA GLY A 213 -6.03 -11.97 -4.23
C GLY A 213 -5.71 -12.00 -5.72
N ASN A 214 -6.76 -12.04 -6.54
CA ASN A 214 -6.68 -11.91 -7.98
C ASN A 214 -6.57 -10.43 -8.38
N SER A 215 -5.48 -10.03 -9.03
CA SER A 215 -5.29 -8.65 -9.50
C SER A 215 -6.28 -8.26 -10.60
N ASP A 216 -6.71 -9.23 -11.43
CA ASP A 216 -7.64 -9.03 -12.54
C ASP A 216 -9.00 -8.50 -12.04
N LEU A 217 -9.44 -8.89 -10.83
CA LEU A 217 -10.69 -8.42 -10.20
C LEU A 217 -10.64 -6.94 -9.78
N LEU A 218 -9.45 -6.37 -9.63
CA LEU A 218 -9.22 -4.96 -9.32
C LEU A 218 -8.96 -4.13 -10.59
N GLY A 219 -8.96 -4.75 -11.78
CA GLY A 219 -8.51 -4.09 -13.02
C GLY A 219 -7.00 -3.87 -13.09
N ILE A 220 -6.21 -4.63 -12.30
CA ILE A 220 -4.76 -4.50 -12.18
C ILE A 220 -4.07 -5.65 -12.93
N GLU A 221 -3.28 -5.35 -13.95
CA GLU A 221 -2.44 -6.33 -14.64
C GLU A 221 -0.99 -6.34 -14.08
N ALA A 222 -0.84 -6.53 -12.76
CA ALA A 222 0.45 -6.52 -12.09
C ALA A 222 0.54 -7.50 -10.90
N TYR A 223 1.76 -7.98 -10.64
CA TYR A 223 2.10 -8.67 -9.38
C TYR A 223 2.46 -7.64 -8.32
N VAL A 224 1.81 -7.69 -7.15
CA VAL A 224 2.04 -6.75 -6.05
C VAL A 224 2.23 -7.50 -4.75
N ILE A 225 3.37 -7.30 -4.07
CA ILE A 225 3.63 -7.88 -2.74
C ILE A 225 3.19 -6.87 -1.69
N GLY A 226 1.93 -6.96 -1.24
CA GLY A 226 1.37 -6.06 -0.23
C GLY A 226 2.05 -6.14 1.13
N HIS A 227 1.91 -5.08 1.92
CA HIS A 227 2.67 -4.90 3.16
C HIS A 227 2.45 -6.02 4.18
N HIS A 228 1.30 -6.71 4.18
CA HIS A 228 1.02 -7.81 5.10
C HIS A 228 2.06 -8.93 5.00
N HIS A 229 2.55 -9.25 3.80
CA HIS A 229 3.61 -10.25 3.62
C HIS A 229 5.02 -9.68 3.86
N GLN A 230 5.21 -8.36 3.72
CA GLN A 230 6.48 -7.69 4.06
C GLN A 230 6.71 -7.57 5.58
N GLN A 231 5.70 -7.84 6.42
CA GLN A 231 5.85 -7.85 7.88
C GLN A 231 6.86 -8.92 8.33
N ASN A 232 7.77 -8.52 9.24
CA ASN A 232 8.92 -9.31 9.70
C ASN A 232 9.89 -9.73 8.58
N MET A 233 10.01 -8.89 7.54
CA MET A 233 11.06 -8.98 6.52
C MET A 233 11.95 -7.73 6.57
N TRP A 234 13.25 -7.94 6.43
CA TRP A 234 14.19 -6.90 6.04
C TRP A 234 14.13 -6.75 4.52
N MET A 235 13.68 -5.57 4.07
CA MET A 235 13.60 -5.18 2.67
C MET A 235 14.69 -4.14 2.40
N GLU A 236 15.69 -4.48 1.59
CA GLU A 236 16.77 -3.57 1.20
C GLU A 236 16.61 -3.15 -0.26
N PHE A 237 16.67 -1.84 -0.54
CA PHE A 237 16.58 -1.29 -1.90
C PHE A 237 17.94 -0.71 -2.31
N ASP A 238 18.79 -1.53 -2.91
CA ASP A 238 20.09 -1.12 -3.44
C ASP A 238 19.92 -0.51 -4.84
N ILE A 239 19.63 0.80 -4.85
CA ILE A 239 19.43 1.59 -6.07
C ILE A 239 20.72 1.61 -6.92
N ALA A 240 21.90 1.64 -6.29
CA ALA A 240 23.19 1.75 -6.97
C ALA A 240 23.52 0.49 -7.80
N ASN A 241 23.23 -0.70 -7.27
CA ASN A 241 23.43 -1.97 -7.97
C ASN A 241 22.16 -2.53 -8.62
N SER A 242 21.02 -1.81 -8.53
CA SER A 242 19.71 -2.22 -9.04
C SER A 242 19.26 -3.59 -8.48
N ARG A 243 19.27 -3.73 -7.16
CA ARG A 243 18.93 -4.97 -6.44
C ARG A 243 17.95 -4.73 -5.31
N VAL A 244 17.18 -5.77 -4.99
CA VAL A 244 16.36 -5.84 -3.76
C VAL A 244 16.90 -6.99 -2.90
N GLY A 245 17.22 -6.70 -1.64
CA GLY A 245 17.62 -7.68 -0.63
C GLY A 245 16.42 -8.09 0.23
N LEU A 246 16.33 -9.38 0.54
CA LEU A 246 15.25 -9.98 1.35
C LEU A 246 15.87 -10.86 2.45
N ALA A 247 15.48 -10.65 3.70
CA ALA A 247 15.80 -11.56 4.80
C ALA A 247 14.67 -11.58 5.85
N GLU A 248 14.40 -12.73 6.48
CA GLU A 248 13.47 -12.79 7.62
C GLU A 248 14.08 -12.08 8.84
N VAL A 249 13.31 -11.23 9.51
CA VAL A 249 13.77 -10.48 10.68
C VAL A 249 12.66 -10.24 11.70
N ARG A 250 13.00 -10.31 12.97
CA ARG A 250 12.12 -9.86 14.06
C ARG A 250 12.23 -8.33 14.19
N CYS A 251 11.34 -7.61 13.51
CA CYS A 251 11.39 -6.13 13.46
C CYS A 251 11.33 -5.48 14.84
N ASP A 252 10.60 -6.08 15.79
CA ASP A 252 10.53 -5.67 17.19
C ASP A 252 11.89 -5.72 17.90
N LEU A 253 12.67 -6.78 17.66
CA LEU A 253 14.02 -6.95 18.22
C LEU A 253 15.08 -6.15 17.44
N ALA A 254 14.90 -6.00 16.13
CA ALA A 254 15.82 -5.24 15.28
C ALA A 254 15.77 -3.74 15.62
N SER A 255 14.58 -3.16 15.78
CA SER A 255 14.40 -1.74 16.15
C SER A 255 15.10 -1.37 17.46
N GLN A 256 15.14 -2.29 18.44
CA GLN A 256 15.88 -2.09 19.69
C GLN A 256 17.40 -2.05 19.45
N LYS A 257 17.94 -2.95 18.62
CA LYS A 257 19.37 -2.99 18.28
C LYS A 257 19.82 -1.80 17.43
N LEU A 258 18.93 -1.28 16.58
CA LEU A 258 19.18 -0.10 15.74
C LEU A 258 19.01 1.23 16.50
N GLY A 259 18.66 1.19 17.79
CA GLY A 259 18.47 2.40 18.60
C GLY A 259 17.20 3.20 18.26
N MET A 260 16.30 2.64 17.44
CA MET A 260 15.07 3.30 16.97
C MET A 260 13.90 3.22 17.97
N GLY A 261 14.17 2.77 19.20
CA GLY A 261 13.18 2.53 20.26
C GLY A 261 13.37 3.41 21.50
N ARG A 262 13.57 4.73 21.31
CA ARG A 262 13.56 5.76 22.37
C ARG A 262 12.88 7.02 21.88
#